data_AF-A0A4R8IEW4-F1
#
_entry.id   AF-A0A4R8IEW4-F1
#
_cell.length_a   1.000
_cell.length_b   1.000
_cell.length_c   1.000
_cell.angle_alpha   90.00
_cell.angle_beta   90.00
_cell.angle_gamma   90.00
#
_symmetry.space_group_name_H-M   'P 1'
#
loop_
_entity.id
_entity.type
_entity.pdbx_description
1 polymer ?
#
loop_
_entity_poly.entity_id
_entity_poly.type
_entity_poly.pdbx_seq_one_letter_code
_entity_poly.pdbx_strand_id
1 'polypeptide(L)'
;MDQQEEIMQMINLLAGAAQAGAQGVLARAALNLMQASEAVVKARKLQMSDEFQQAAMDQLLAARQALFQALELPEAMSEARQDVIDNGQQPYQSGQ
;
A
#
# COMPACT_ATOMS: atom_id res chain seq x y z
N MET A 1 2.75 -0.19 -22.08
CA MET A 1 2.56 0.08 -20.65
C MET A 1 3.72 -0.57 -19.94
N ASP A 2 4.37 0.18 -19.04
CA ASP A 2 5.56 -0.32 -18.34
C ASP A 2 5.12 -1.16 -17.14
N GLN A 3 5.83 -2.26 -16.88
CA GLN A 3 5.55 -3.20 -15.78
C GLN A 3 5.43 -2.52 -14.40
N GLN A 4 6.14 -1.39 -14.20
CA GLN A 4 6.04 -0.58 -12.99
C GLN A 4 4.69 0.13 -12.84
N GLU A 5 4.12 0.61 -13.94
CA GLU A 5 2.83 1.31 -13.94
C GLU A 5 1.70 0.34 -13.59
N GLU A 6 1.72 -0.88 -14.13
CA GLU A 6 0.76 -1.94 -13.82
C GLU A 6 0.82 -2.36 -12.34
N ILE A 7 2.04 -2.50 -11.79
CA ILE A 7 2.23 -2.82 -10.36
C ILE A 7 1.67 -1.70 -9.49
N MET A 8 1.95 -0.43 -9.83
CA MET A 8 1.45 0.71 -9.06
C MET A 8 -0.08 0.85 -9.14
N GLN A 9 -0.68 0.57 -10.29
CA GLN A 9 -2.14 0.53 -10.42
C GLN A 9 -2.74 -0.57 -9.54
N MET A 10 -2.16 -1.77 -9.54
CA MET A 10 -2.62 -2.86 -8.69
C MET A 10 -2.54 -2.51 -7.20
N ILE A 11 -1.42 -1.92 -6.76
CA ILE A 11 -1.24 -1.46 -5.38
C ILE A 11 -2.30 -0.42 -5.01
N ASN A 12 -2.55 0.57 -5.88
CA ASN A 12 -3.58 1.59 -5.65
C ASN A 12 -4.99 1.02 -5.54
N LEU A 13 -5.32 0.02 -6.37
CA LEU A 13 -6.61 -0.65 -6.34
C LEU A 13 -6.80 -1.46 -5.06
N LEU A 14 -5.77 -2.20 -4.64
CA LEU A 14 -5.79 -3.00 -3.42
C LEU A 14 -5.84 -2.14 -2.16
N ALA A 15 -5.04 -1.08 -2.12
CA ALA A 15 -5.06 -0.10 -1.05
C ALA A 15 -6.43 0.59 -0.95
N GLY A 16 -7.06 0.88 -2.09
CA GLY A 16 -8.40 1.44 -2.15
C GLY A 16 -9.49 0.47 -1.65
N ALA A 17 -9.39 -0.82 -2.01
CA ALA A 17 -10.26 -1.85 -1.45
C ALA A 17 -10.13 -1.95 0.08
N ALA A 18 -8.91 -1.88 0.61
CA ALA A 18 -8.67 -1.86 2.06
C ALA A 18 -9.20 -0.60 2.75
N GLN A 19 -9.09 0.57 2.11
CA GLN A 19 -9.73 1.79 2.61
C GLN A 19 -11.26 1.66 2.70
N ALA A 20 -11.86 0.96 1.73
CA ALA A 20 -13.30 0.71 1.69
C ALA A 20 -13.77 -0.40 2.66
N GLY A 21 -12.86 -1.12 3.30
CA GLY A 21 -13.16 -2.11 4.34
C GLY A 21 -12.62 -3.51 4.11
N ALA A 22 -11.92 -3.75 2.98
CA ALA A 22 -11.31 -5.04 2.69
C ALA A 22 -10.32 -5.48 3.78
N GLN A 23 -10.36 -6.76 4.13
CA GLN A 23 -9.58 -7.31 5.24
C GLN A 23 -8.44 -8.21 4.80
N GLY A 24 -8.36 -8.55 3.50
CA GLY A 24 -7.36 -9.46 3.01
C GLY A 24 -5.94 -8.93 3.15
N VAL A 25 -5.01 -9.88 3.24
CA VAL A 25 -3.63 -9.59 3.62
C VAL A 25 -2.95 -8.71 2.58
N LEU A 26 -3.22 -8.93 1.30
CA LEU A 26 -2.68 -8.11 0.21
C LEU A 26 -3.29 -6.71 0.15
N ALA A 27 -4.59 -6.57 0.36
CA ALA A 27 -5.26 -5.27 0.40
C ALA A 27 -4.68 -4.40 1.53
N ARG A 28 -4.55 -4.99 2.73
CA ARG A 28 -3.95 -4.32 3.88
C ARG A 28 -2.47 -4.00 3.69
N ALA A 29 -1.68 -4.92 3.12
CA ALA A 29 -0.27 -4.68 2.83
C ALA A 29 -0.07 -3.55 1.81
N ALA A 30 -0.89 -3.51 0.75
CA ALA A 30 -0.89 -2.43 -0.23
C ALA A 30 -1.25 -1.08 0.40
N LEU A 31 -2.25 -1.05 1.29
CA LEU A 31 -2.63 0.15 2.04
C LEU A 31 -1.48 0.66 2.92
N ASN A 32 -0.85 -0.21 3.69
CA ASN A 32 0.27 0.15 4.55
C ASN A 32 1.46 0.70 3.75
N LEU A 33 1.74 0.12 2.57
CA LEU A 33 2.79 0.61 1.68
C LEU A 33 2.50 2.04 1.18
N MET A 34 1.25 2.31 0.79
CA MET A 34 0.82 3.65 0.35
C MET A 34 0.93 4.67 1.48
N GLN A 35 0.45 4.34 2.68
CA GLN A 35 0.55 5.21 3.86
C GLN A 35 2.00 5.48 4.27
N ALA A 36 2.87 4.48 4.24
CA ALA A 36 4.29 4.65 4.56
C ALA A 36 4.99 5.53 3.50
N SER A 37 4.64 5.39 2.22
CA SER A 37 5.15 6.26 1.15
C SER A 37 4.74 7.72 1.37
N GLU A 38 3.49 7.96 1.76
CA GLU A 38 3.03 9.29 2.14
C GLU A 38 3.76 9.85 3.34
N ALA A 39 3.98 9.04 4.38
CA ALA A 39 4.69 9.46 5.58
C ALA A 39 6.11 9.95 5.25
N VAL A 40 6.82 9.24 4.36
CA VAL A 40 8.14 9.65 3.85
C VAL A 40 8.06 10.99 3.12
N VAL A 41 7.11 11.13 2.19
CA VAL A 41 6.93 12.37 1.43
C VAL A 41 6.58 13.53 2.35
N LYS A 42 5.71 13.31 3.33
CA LYS A 42 5.28 14.31 4.32
C LYS A 42 6.43 14.72 5.23
N ALA A 43 7.20 13.76 5.75
CA ALA A 43 8.36 14.04 6.60
C ALA A 43 9.39 14.92 5.88
N ARG A 44 9.65 14.63 4.60
CA ARG A 44 10.54 15.45 3.75
C ARG A 44 9.97 16.84 3.47
N LYS A 45 8.70 16.93 3.09
CA LYS A 45 8.03 18.21 2.79
C LYS A 45 7.98 19.13 4.00
N LEU A 46 7.76 18.57 5.20
CA LEU A 46 7.71 19.31 6.45
C LEU A 46 9.09 19.56 7.06
N GLN A 47 10.17 19.14 6.39
CA GLN A 47 11.54 19.26 6.88
C GLN A 47 11.68 18.75 8.32
N MET A 48 11.05 17.60 8.61
CA MET A 48 11.16 16.95 9.92
C MET A 48 12.61 16.55 10.20
N SER A 49 12.93 16.23 11.47
CA SER A 49 14.28 15.81 11.82
C SER A 49 14.72 14.59 11.02
N ASP A 50 16.03 14.45 10.86
CA ASP A 50 16.62 13.32 10.14
C ASP A 50 16.20 11.98 10.75
N GLU A 51 16.02 11.90 12.08
CA GLU A 51 15.53 10.67 12.73
C GLU A 51 14.11 10.31 12.29
N PHE A 52 13.22 11.31 12.16
CA PHE A 52 11.86 11.07 11.67
C PHE A 52 11.82 10.69 10.20
N GLN A 53 12.66 11.32 9.37
CA GLN A 53 12.79 10.96 7.97
C GLN A 53 13.32 9.53 7.80
N GLN A 54 14.27 9.12 8.65
CA GLN A 54 14.83 7.77 8.65
C GLN A 54 13.80 6.74 9.13
N ALA A 55 13.09 7.01 10.23
CA ALA A 55 12.03 6.14 10.72
C ALA A 55 10.90 5.94 9.69
N ALA A 56 10.53 6.99 8.96
CA ALA A 56 9.55 6.89 7.87
C ALA A 56 10.07 6.02 6.72
N MET A 57 11.35 6.12 6.37
CA MET A 57 11.98 5.26 5.36
C MET A 57 12.05 3.80 5.80
N ASP A 58 12.40 3.53 7.05
CA ASP A 58 12.43 2.17 7.60
C ASP A 58 11.03 1.53 7.58
N GLN A 59 10.00 2.31 7.94
CA GLN A 59 8.59 1.92 7.80
C GLN A 59 8.22 1.59 6.35
N LEU A 60 8.62 2.41 5.38
CA LEU A 60 8.38 2.16 3.96
C LEU A 60 9.04 0.86 3.49
N LEU A 61 10.28 0.61 3.92
CA LEU A 61 10.99 -0.63 3.59
C LEU A 61 10.32 -1.86 4.20
N ALA A 62 9.89 -1.78 5.47
CA ALA A 62 9.17 -2.85 6.14
C ALA A 62 7.82 -3.15 5.47
N ALA A 63 7.06 -2.11 5.11
CA ALA A 63 5.78 -2.26 4.41
C ALA A 63 5.96 -2.89 3.01
N ARG A 64 7.02 -2.48 2.29
CA ARG A 64 7.38 -3.09 1.00
C ARG A 64 7.70 -4.57 1.14
N GLN A 65 8.48 -4.93 2.16
CA GLN A 65 8.82 -6.33 2.42
C GLN A 65 7.58 -7.16 2.79
N ALA A 66 6.70 -6.62 3.64
CA ALA A 66 5.45 -7.27 4.00
C ALA A 66 4.53 -7.50 2.79
N LEU A 67 4.47 -6.56 1.84
CA LEU A 67 3.74 -6.75 0.58
C LEU A 67 4.31 -7.90 -0.24
N PHE A 68 5.64 -7.98 -0.40
CA PHE A 68 6.26 -9.10 -1.13
C PHE A 68 6.00 -10.45 -0.45
N GLN A 69 6.09 -10.51 0.88
CA GLN A 69 5.74 -11.72 1.63
C GLN A 69 4.27 -12.10 1.44
N ALA A 70 3.37 -11.12 1.42
CA ALA A 70 1.95 -11.36 1.16
C ALA A 70 1.69 -11.87 -0.26
N LEU A 71 2.50 -11.47 -1.25
CA LEU A 71 2.41 -11.98 -2.63
C LEU A 71 2.83 -13.45 -2.76
N GLU A 72 3.68 -13.94 -1.85
CA GLU A 72 4.09 -15.35 -1.80
C GLU A 72 3.04 -16.27 -1.17
N LEU A 73 2.00 -15.70 -0.55
CA LEU A 73 0.93 -16.48 0.07
C LEU A 73 0.01 -17.08 -1.02
N PRO A 74 -0.19 -18.42 -1.06
CA PRO A 74 -0.88 -19.10 -2.14
C PRO A 74 -2.30 -18.60 -2.42
N GLU A 75 -3.03 -18.19 -1.38
CA GLU A 75 -4.43 -17.77 -1.48
C GLU A 75 -4.61 -16.24 -1.54
N ALA A 76 -3.55 -15.48 -1.26
CA ALA A 76 -3.67 -14.04 -1.08
C ALA A 76 -4.09 -13.35 -2.39
N MET A 77 -3.63 -13.81 -3.55
CA MET A 77 -4.07 -13.27 -4.85
C MET A 77 -5.53 -13.58 -5.20
N SER A 78 -6.10 -14.66 -4.63
CA SER A 78 -7.53 -14.93 -4.77
C SER A 78 -8.35 -14.02 -3.85
N GLU A 79 -7.92 -13.90 -2.59
CA GLU A 79 -8.52 -13.00 -1.60
C GLU A 79 -8.48 -11.54 -2.07
N ALA A 80 -7.34 -11.08 -2.57
CA ALA A 80 -7.15 -9.74 -3.13
C ALA A 80 -8.12 -9.42 -4.27
N ARG A 81 -8.41 -10.40 -5.14
CA ARG A 81 -9.41 -10.23 -6.20
C ARG A 81 -10.82 -10.13 -5.64
N GLN A 82 -11.14 -10.93 -4.61
CA GLN A 82 -12.44 -10.90 -3.98
C GLN A 82 -12.66 -9.59 -3.21
N ASP A 83 -11.66 -9.14 -2.45
CA ASP A 83 -11.64 -7.86 -1.74
C ASP A 83 -11.96 -6.69 -2.67
N VAL A 84 -11.34 -6.71 -3.86
CA VAL A 84 -11.55 -5.73 -4.93
C VAL A 84 -12.99 -5.71 -5.43
N ILE A 85 -13.60 -6.88 -5.61
CA ILE A 85 -14.98 -7.02 -6.09
C ILE A 85 -15.95 -6.56 -5.00
N ASP A 86 -15.77 -7.05 -3.78
CA ASP A 86 -16.71 -6.85 -2.66
C ASP A 86 -16.73 -5.40 -2.19
N ASN A 87 -15.60 -4.70 -2.29
CA ASN A 87 -15.46 -3.33 -1.79
C ASN A 87 -15.58 -2.27 -2.90
N GLY A 88 -16.10 -2.65 -4.08
CA GLY A 88 -16.52 -1.71 -5.13
C GLY A 88 -15.42 -0.71 -5.52
N GLN A 89 -14.25 -1.24 -5.92
CA GLN A 89 -12.99 -0.51 -6.13
C GLN A 89 -13.12 1.02 -6.25
N GLN A 90 -12.75 1.71 -5.19
CA GLN A 90 -12.37 3.12 -5.27
C GLN A 90 -10.85 3.18 -5.19
N PRO A 91 -10.17 3.95 -6.05
CA PRO A 91 -8.72 4.09 -5.96
C PRO A 91 -8.35 4.67 -4.60
N TYR A 92 -7.22 4.25 -4.07
CA TYR A 92 -6.69 4.81 -2.84
C TYR A 92 -6.61 6.35 -2.96
N GLN A 93 -7.37 7.06 -2.13
CA GLN A 93 -7.33 8.50 -2.04
C GLN A 93 -6.47 8.86 -0.83
N SER A 94 -5.28 9.39 -1.10
CA SER A 94 -4.47 10.01 -0.06
C SER A 94 -5.24 11.21 0.49
N GLY A 95 -5.33 11.32 1.82
CA GLY A 95 -6.05 12.41 2.47
C GLY A 95 -5.52 13.76 1.99
N GLN A 96 -6.38 14.52 1.30
CA GLN A 96 -6.13 15.90 0.90
C GLN A 96 -6.01 16.83 2.11
#